data_AF-A0A7X2ZWH4-F1
#
_entry.id   AF-A0A7X2ZWH4-F1
#
_cell.length_a   1.000
_cell.length_b   1.000
_cell.length_c   1.000
_cell.angle_alpha   90.00
_cell.angle_beta   90.00
_cell.angle_gamma   90.00
#
_symmetry.space_group_name_H-M   'P 1'
#
loop_
_entity.id
_entity.type
_entity.pdbx_description
1 polymer ?
#
loop_
_entity_poly.entity_id
_entity_poly.type
_entity_poly.pdbx_seq_one_letter_code
_entity_poly.pdbx_strand_id
1 'polypeptide(L)'
;MKPIFTLELSQQQHIDDLNSFQVTSDKLFSSTQAVLQNHNFRTEKYDTGVSFTSPVGFTTHSGDNERAGMRILRKGRIELLELPNHKIEIKSITSLEHLIFIAVGVGLTFFFTLLFIPEIRLDFKLIIVSLLLIGLVFGIGIISIKNRITAILKDIVAKGAYLPKS
;
A
#
# COMPACT_ATOMS: atom_id res chain seq x y z
N MET A 1 5.92 13.89 18.60
CA MET A 1 6.81 12.70 18.65
C MET A 1 6.85 12.09 17.25
N LYS A 2 8.02 12.02 16.60
CA LYS A 2 8.19 11.21 15.37
C LYS A 2 8.13 9.72 15.79
N PRO A 3 7.34 8.87 15.13
CA PRO A 3 7.35 7.45 15.44
C PRO A 3 8.75 6.87 15.19
N ILE A 4 9.25 6.09 16.14
CA ILE A 4 10.62 5.54 16.20
C ILE A 4 10.83 4.42 15.16
N PHE A 5 9.75 3.89 14.58
CA PHE A 5 9.79 2.88 13.53
C PHE A 5 8.80 3.21 12.41
N THR A 6 9.31 3.60 11.26
CA THR A 6 8.51 3.69 10.03
C THR A 6 8.53 2.32 9.37
N LEU A 7 7.44 1.57 9.43
CA LEU A 7 7.34 0.27 8.78
C LEU A 7 6.88 0.48 7.33
N GLU A 8 7.82 0.35 6.40
CA GLU A 8 7.60 0.56 4.97
C GLU A 8 7.84 -0.74 4.19
N LEU A 9 7.04 -0.93 3.14
CA LEU A 9 7.25 -1.95 2.13
C LEU A 9 7.73 -1.26 0.85
N SER A 10 8.94 -1.62 0.41
CA SER A 10 9.51 -1.16 -0.86
C SER A 10 9.32 -2.22 -1.94
N GLN A 11 8.84 -1.82 -3.11
CA GLN A 11 8.81 -2.63 -4.32
C GLN A 11 9.37 -1.82 -5.49
N GLN A 12 10.11 -2.49 -6.38
CA GLN A 12 10.76 -1.86 -7.53
C GLN A 12 10.33 -2.58 -8.80
N GLN A 13 10.14 -1.80 -9.87
CA GLN A 13 10.02 -2.29 -11.24
C GLN A 13 10.93 -1.48 -12.15
N HIS A 14 11.65 -2.18 -13.03
CA HIS A 14 12.48 -1.58 -14.06
C HIS A 14 11.71 -1.48 -15.36
N ILE A 15 11.84 -0.35 -16.05
CA ILE A 15 11.44 -0.22 -17.45
C ILE A 15 12.73 -0.14 -18.27
N ASP A 16 12.95 -1.15 -19.11
CA ASP A 16 13.99 -1.12 -20.13
C ASP A 16 13.41 -0.51 -21.42
N ASP A 17 14.22 0.32 -22.10
CA ASP A 17 14.03 0.80 -23.46
C ASP A 17 13.07 2.01 -23.68
N LEU A 18 13.49 3.20 -23.20
CA LEU A 18 12.81 4.48 -23.47
C LEU A 18 13.69 5.42 -24.30
N ASN A 19 13.32 5.60 -25.57
CA ASN A 19 14.05 6.39 -26.58
C ASN A 19 14.20 7.90 -26.29
N SER A 20 13.61 8.46 -25.22
CA SER A 20 13.91 9.83 -24.75
C SER A 20 13.31 10.09 -23.36
N PHE A 21 14.12 10.48 -22.37
CA PHE A 21 13.71 10.59 -20.97
C PHE A 21 12.85 11.86 -20.65
N GLN A 22 13.10 12.99 -21.32
CA GLN A 22 12.44 14.28 -21.00
C GLN A 22 10.94 14.33 -21.34
N VAL A 23 10.53 13.76 -22.48
CA VAL A 23 9.10 13.66 -22.86
C VAL A 23 8.38 12.59 -22.02
N THR A 24 9.14 11.72 -21.38
CA THR A 24 8.68 10.52 -20.70
C THR A 24 8.40 10.76 -19.21
N SER A 25 9.14 11.65 -18.54
CA SER A 25 8.95 11.92 -17.11
C SER A 25 7.59 12.55 -16.79
N ASP A 26 7.21 13.66 -17.42
CA ASP A 26 5.89 14.30 -17.19
C ASP A 26 4.71 13.43 -17.64
N LYS A 27 4.90 12.64 -18.70
CA LYS A 27 3.91 11.64 -19.14
C LYS A 27 3.79 10.49 -18.14
N LEU A 28 4.90 10.03 -17.55
CA LEU A 28 4.89 9.05 -16.46
C LEU A 28 4.20 9.61 -15.23
N PHE A 29 4.53 10.83 -14.81
CA PHE A 29 3.87 11.49 -13.66
C PHE A 29 2.35 11.55 -13.85
N SER A 30 1.91 12.00 -15.02
CA SER A 30 0.49 12.09 -15.36
C SER A 30 -0.18 10.71 -15.40
N SER A 31 0.52 9.72 -15.95
CA SER A 31 0.05 8.32 -15.98
C SER A 31 -0.05 7.73 -14.58
N THR A 32 0.95 7.96 -13.73
CA THR A 32 0.99 7.54 -12.33
C THR A 32 -0.16 8.16 -11.55
N GLN A 33 -0.38 9.47 -11.66
CA GLN A 33 -1.52 10.13 -11.03
C GLN A 33 -2.85 9.54 -11.50
N ALA A 34 -3.03 9.38 -12.82
CA ALA A 34 -4.28 8.86 -13.37
C ALA A 34 -4.56 7.41 -12.92
N VAL A 35 -3.54 6.54 -12.88
CA VAL A 35 -3.69 5.16 -12.38
C VAL A 35 -4.04 5.17 -10.89
N LEU A 36 -3.32 5.95 -10.07
CA LEU A 36 -3.59 6.04 -8.64
C LEU A 36 -5.01 6.59 -8.35
N GLN A 37 -5.46 7.59 -9.10
CA GLN A 37 -6.81 8.15 -9.01
C GLN A 37 -7.88 7.12 -9.42
N ASN A 38 -7.64 6.34 -10.48
CA ASN A 38 -8.51 5.22 -10.88
C ASN A 38 -8.65 4.17 -9.77
N HIS A 39 -7.62 4.01 -8.92
CA HIS A 39 -7.68 3.15 -7.73
C HIS A 39 -8.26 3.83 -6.48
N ASN A 40 -8.88 5.00 -6.62
CA ASN A 40 -9.47 5.80 -5.56
C ASN A 40 -8.44 6.30 -4.52
N PHE A 41 -7.25 6.65 -4.96
CA PHE A 41 -6.28 7.38 -4.15
C PHE A 41 -6.33 8.88 -4.46
N ARG A 42 -6.20 9.70 -3.42
CA ARG A 42 -5.78 11.09 -3.57
C ARG A 42 -4.28 11.11 -3.83
N THR A 43 -3.86 11.96 -4.75
CA THR A 43 -2.47 12.01 -5.23
C THR A 43 -1.90 13.40 -5.07
N GLU A 44 -0.64 13.51 -4.66
CA GLU A 44 0.10 14.77 -4.58
C GLU A 44 1.47 14.57 -5.23
N LYS A 45 1.78 15.39 -6.26
CA LYS A 45 3.07 15.33 -6.98
C LYS A 45 4.14 16.03 -6.14
N TYR A 46 5.32 15.45 -6.11
CA TYR A 46 6.55 16.05 -5.57
C TYR A 46 7.70 15.82 -6.56
N ASP A 47 8.86 16.41 -6.28
CA ASP A 47 9.97 16.54 -7.25
C ASP A 47 10.39 15.23 -7.94
N THR A 48 10.37 14.11 -7.21
CA THR A 48 10.81 12.81 -7.72
C THR A 48 9.71 11.75 -7.75
N GLY A 49 8.44 12.13 -7.59
CA GLY A 49 7.38 11.14 -7.53
C GLY A 49 5.96 11.62 -7.25
N VAL A 50 5.09 10.67 -6.96
CA VAL A 50 3.68 10.90 -6.60
C VAL A 50 3.40 10.23 -5.28
N SER A 51 3.01 11.00 -4.28
CA SER A 51 2.50 10.46 -3.03
C SER A 51 1.02 10.14 -3.19
N PHE A 52 0.57 9.09 -2.53
CA PHE A 52 -0.82 8.67 -2.59
C PHE A 52 -1.36 8.39 -1.19
N THR A 53 -2.61 8.79 -0.97
CA THR A 53 -3.35 8.52 0.27
C THR A 53 -4.78 8.11 -0.08
N SER A 54 -5.27 7.05 0.55
CA SER A 54 -6.67 6.64 0.41
C SER A 54 -7.52 7.53 1.30
N PRO A 55 -8.48 8.29 0.74
CA PRO A 55 -9.32 9.15 1.54
C PRO A 55 -10.20 8.29 2.47
N VAL A 56 -10.27 8.69 3.74
CA VAL A 56 -11.27 8.14 4.67
C VAL A 56 -12.57 8.90 4.41
N GLY A 57 -13.41 8.38 3.53
CA GLY A 57 -14.73 8.95 3.29
C GLY A 57 -15.68 8.50 4.38
N PHE A 58 -16.10 9.41 5.26
CA PHE A 58 -17.32 9.19 6.06
C PHE A 58 -18.50 9.55 5.16
N THR A 59 -19.00 8.56 4.43
CA THR A 59 -20.24 8.69 3.65
C THR A 59 -21.44 8.35 4.55
N THR A 60 -22.64 8.80 4.18
CA THR A 60 -23.88 8.44 4.89
C THR A 60 -24.30 6.97 4.72
N HIS A 61 -23.55 6.18 3.94
CA HIS A 61 -23.77 4.75 3.77
C HIS A 61 -22.72 3.95 4.57
N SER A 62 -23.17 3.27 5.62
CA SER A 62 -22.31 2.53 6.57
C SER A 62 -21.41 1.47 5.91
N GLY A 63 -21.90 0.81 4.85
CA GLY A 63 -21.14 -0.25 4.15
C GLY A 63 -19.91 0.26 3.39
N ASP A 64 -19.96 1.46 2.83
CA ASP A 64 -18.80 2.06 2.14
C ASP A 64 -17.73 2.51 3.14
N ASN A 65 -18.16 2.95 4.32
CA ASN A 65 -17.26 3.31 5.41
C ASN A 65 -16.54 2.09 5.97
N GLU A 66 -17.22 0.95 6.11
CA GLU A 66 -16.63 -0.31 6.56
C GLU A 66 -15.55 -0.79 5.57
N ARG A 67 -15.85 -0.79 4.27
CA ARG A 67 -14.90 -1.16 3.22
C ARG A 67 -13.70 -0.21 3.13
N ALA A 68 -13.91 1.10 3.32
CA ALA A 68 -12.84 2.09 3.39
C ALA A 68 -11.99 1.95 4.67
N GLY A 69 -12.63 1.57 5.79
CA GLY A 69 -12.00 1.24 7.06
C GLY A 69 -11.04 0.06 6.94
N MET A 70 -11.45 -0.98 6.22
CA MET A 70 -10.70 -2.23 6.03
C MET A 70 -9.59 -2.18 4.98
N ARG A 71 -9.38 -1.03 4.30
CA ARG A 71 -8.28 -0.88 3.33
C ARG A 71 -6.92 -0.92 4.04
N ILE A 72 -6.15 -1.95 3.72
CA ILE A 72 -4.76 -2.14 4.20
C ILE A 72 -3.74 -1.27 3.44
N LEU A 73 -3.98 -0.97 2.15
CA LEU A 73 -3.17 -0.03 1.36
C LEU A 73 -3.76 1.37 1.51
N ARG A 74 -3.17 2.19 2.38
CA ARG A 74 -3.69 3.52 2.70
C ARG A 74 -2.80 4.68 2.32
N LYS A 75 -1.49 4.56 2.46
CA LYS A 75 -0.56 5.64 2.13
C LYS A 75 0.74 5.09 1.60
N GLY A 76 1.35 5.82 0.68
CA GLY A 76 2.65 5.50 0.13
C GLY A 76 3.11 6.56 -0.85
N ARG A 77 4.24 6.30 -1.49
CA ARG A 77 4.81 7.15 -2.52
C ARG A 77 5.37 6.29 -3.63
N ILE A 78 5.23 6.75 -4.86
CA ILE A 78 5.85 6.17 -6.03
C ILE A 78 6.94 7.15 -6.48
N GLU A 79 8.19 6.72 -6.36
CA GLU A 79 9.38 7.42 -6.81
C GLU A 79 9.70 6.99 -8.25
N LEU A 80 9.97 7.98 -9.09
CA LEU A 80 10.39 7.83 -10.47
C LEU A 80 11.86 8.26 -10.52
N LEU A 81 12.76 7.29 -10.60
CA LEU A 81 14.20 7.54 -10.56
C LEU A 81 14.80 7.34 -11.94
N GLU A 82 15.59 8.31 -12.39
CA GLU A 82 16.42 8.18 -13.58
C GLU A 82 17.68 7.37 -13.23
N LEU A 83 17.91 6.29 -13.97
CA LEU A 83 19.12 5.50 -13.89
C LEU A 83 20.07 5.89 -15.03
N PRO A 84 21.40 5.71 -14.84
CA PRO A 84 22.35 5.76 -15.94
C PRO A 84 21.91 4.82 -17.07
N ASN A 85 22.15 5.21 -18.33
CA ASN A 85 21.73 4.51 -19.55
C ASN A 85 20.26 4.65 -19.96
N HIS A 86 19.62 5.79 -19.70
CA HIS A 86 18.24 6.09 -20.15
C HIS A 86 17.19 5.12 -19.61
N LYS A 87 17.45 4.51 -18.45
CA LYS A 87 16.53 3.59 -17.77
C LYS A 87 15.72 4.35 -16.72
N ILE A 88 14.48 3.93 -16.53
CA ILE A 88 13.60 4.48 -15.49
C ILE A 88 13.32 3.39 -14.47
N GLU A 89 13.58 3.69 -13.20
CA GLU A 89 13.16 2.85 -12.08
C GLU A 89 11.89 3.44 -11.47
N ILE A 90 10.84 2.62 -11.37
CA ILE A 90 9.66 2.96 -10.60
C ILE A 90 9.73 2.22 -9.27
N LYS A 91 9.87 2.98 -8.19
CA LYS A 91 9.94 2.45 -6.84
C LYS A 91 8.71 2.85 -6.05
N SER A 92 7.95 1.88 -5.56
CA SER A 92 6.84 2.10 -4.64
C SER A 92 7.29 1.89 -3.20
N ILE A 93 7.01 2.85 -2.35
CA ILE A 93 7.24 2.79 -0.90
C ILE A 93 5.89 2.97 -0.22
N THR A 94 5.43 1.93 0.46
CA THR A 94 4.10 1.90 1.09
C THR A 94 4.21 1.76 2.59
N SER A 95 3.43 2.53 3.34
CA SER A 95 3.39 2.39 4.80
C SER A 95 2.53 1.20 5.22
N LEU A 96 3.06 0.40 6.15
CA LEU A 96 2.40 -0.76 6.74
C LEU A 96 1.77 -0.46 8.11
N GLU A 97 1.79 0.79 8.58
CA GLU A 97 1.25 1.17 9.90
C GLU A 97 -0.20 0.71 10.12
N HIS A 98 -1.06 0.92 9.11
CA HIS A 98 -2.46 0.53 9.20
C HIS A 98 -2.64 -1.00 9.20
N LEU A 99 -1.77 -1.72 8.50
CA LEU A 99 -1.81 -3.18 8.50
C LEU A 99 -1.44 -3.74 9.88
N ILE A 100 -0.43 -3.16 10.55
CA ILE A 100 -0.08 -3.55 11.93
C ILE A 100 -1.26 -3.26 12.85
N PHE A 101 -1.88 -2.09 12.74
CA PHE A 101 -3.02 -1.72 13.58
C PHE A 101 -4.19 -2.71 13.43
N ILE A 102 -4.52 -3.09 12.19
CA ILE A 102 -5.56 -4.09 11.91
C ILE A 102 -5.14 -5.46 12.46
N ALA A 103 -3.90 -5.90 12.23
CA ALA A 103 -3.41 -7.20 12.69
C ALA A 103 -3.46 -7.30 14.22
N VAL A 104 -2.99 -6.28 14.93
CA VAL A 104 -3.06 -6.20 16.40
C VAL A 104 -4.51 -6.11 16.87
N GLY A 105 -5.35 -5.31 16.22
CA GLY A 105 -6.78 -5.20 16.56
C GLY A 105 -7.52 -6.53 16.46
N VAL A 106 -7.28 -7.30 15.40
CA VAL A 106 -7.85 -8.65 15.22
C VAL A 106 -7.33 -9.60 16.31
N GLY A 107 -6.02 -9.60 16.57
CA GLY A 107 -5.42 -10.45 17.59
C GLY A 107 -5.92 -10.14 19.01
N LEU A 108 -6.05 -8.86 19.36
CA LEU A 108 -6.59 -8.43 20.65
C LEU A 108 -8.07 -8.78 20.77
N THR A 109 -8.86 -8.56 19.72
CA THR A 109 -10.29 -8.92 19.74
C THR A 109 -10.46 -10.43 19.95
N PHE A 110 -9.65 -11.24 19.28
CA PHE A 110 -9.62 -12.68 19.48
C PHE A 110 -9.19 -13.06 20.91
N PHE A 111 -8.15 -12.43 21.43
CA PHE A 111 -7.70 -12.67 22.81
C PHE A 111 -8.81 -12.35 23.82
N PHE A 112 -9.43 -11.17 23.73
CA PHE A 112 -10.48 -10.76 24.66
C PHE A 112 -11.72 -11.64 24.55
N THR A 113 -12.15 -12.00 23.34
CA THR A 113 -13.32 -12.89 23.17
C THR A 113 -13.12 -14.24 23.83
N LEU A 114 -11.91 -14.80 23.79
CA LEU A 114 -11.61 -16.06 24.47
C LEU A 114 -11.57 -15.94 25.99
N LEU A 115 -11.26 -14.77 26.55
CA LEU A 115 -11.29 -14.54 28.00
C LEU A 115 -12.70 -14.61 28.60
N PHE A 116 -13.74 -14.38 27.80
CA PHE A 116 -15.13 -14.45 28.25
C PHE A 116 -15.71 -15.86 28.21
N ILE A 117 -14.96 -16.86 27.73
CA ILE A 117 -15.37 -18.26 27.71
C ILE A 117 -14.97 -18.89 29.05
N PRO A 118 -15.92 -19.25 29.92
CA PRO A 118 -15.63 -19.68 31.30
C PRO A 118 -14.77 -20.94 31.40
N GLU A 119 -14.77 -21.78 30.36
CA GLU A 119 -13.96 -22.99 30.26
C GLU A 119 -12.48 -22.71 29.92
N ILE A 120 -12.17 -21.51 29.40
CA ILE A 120 -10.83 -21.13 28.96
C ILE A 120 -10.12 -20.43 30.11
N ARG A 121 -9.11 -21.10 30.67
CA ARG A 121 -8.19 -20.47 31.62
C ARG A 121 -7.21 -19.59 30.87
N LEU A 122 -6.86 -18.45 31.46
CA LEU A 122 -5.84 -17.53 30.97
C LEU A 122 -4.46 -18.21 31.09
N ASP A 123 -4.12 -18.98 30.06
CA ASP A 123 -2.87 -19.75 29.95
C ASP A 123 -1.95 -19.10 28.92
N PHE A 124 -0.64 -19.28 29.07
CA PHE A 124 0.38 -18.81 28.13
C PHE A 124 0.09 -19.25 26.69
N LYS A 125 -0.55 -20.41 26.51
CA LYS A 125 -0.99 -20.92 25.20
C LYS A 125 -1.93 -19.96 24.48
N LEU A 126 -2.83 -19.30 25.20
CA LEU A 126 -3.80 -18.36 24.62
C LEU A 126 -3.10 -17.12 24.03
N ILE A 127 -2.09 -16.63 24.74
CA ILE A 127 -1.24 -15.52 24.31
C ILE A 127 -0.48 -15.92 23.04
N ILE A 128 0.11 -17.12 23.02
CA ILE A 128 0.83 -17.63 21.85
C ILE A 128 -0.09 -17.74 20.63
N VAL A 129 -1.29 -18.30 20.78
CA VAL A 129 -2.25 -18.40 19.67
C VAL A 129 -2.66 -17.03 19.16
N SER A 130 -2.88 -16.06 20.05
CA SER A 130 -3.22 -14.69 19.66
C SER A 130 -2.07 -14.01 18.91
N LEU A 131 -0.83 -14.21 19.34
CA LEU A 131 0.36 -13.71 18.62
C LEU A 131 0.53 -14.37 17.25
N LEU A 132 0.27 -15.68 17.14
CA LEU A 132 0.28 -16.39 15.86
C LEU A 132 -0.78 -15.83 14.91
N LEU A 133 -1.98 -15.51 15.42
CA LEU A 133 -3.03 -14.90 14.62
C LEU A 133 -2.62 -13.51 14.11
N ILE A 134 -2.00 -12.67 14.95
CA ILE A 134 -1.45 -11.37 14.55
C ILE A 134 -0.44 -11.56 13.41
N GLY A 135 0.50 -12.49 13.58
CA GLY A 135 1.52 -12.80 12.56
C GLY A 135 0.91 -13.27 11.24
N LEU A 136 -0.13 -14.11 11.30
CA LEU A 136 -0.83 -14.63 10.13
C LEU A 136 -1.58 -13.51 9.39
N VAL A 137 -2.37 -12.69 10.10
CA VAL A 137 -3.10 -11.55 9.51
C VAL A 137 -2.13 -10.56 8.88
N PHE A 138 -1.02 -10.28 9.57
CA PHE A 138 0.03 -9.40 9.07
C PHE A 138 0.69 -9.96 7.80
N GLY A 139 1.03 -11.25 7.79
CA GLY A 139 1.63 -11.92 6.64
C GLY A 139 0.73 -11.91 5.40
N ILE A 140 -0.55 -12.28 5.56
CA ILE A 140 -1.55 -12.22 4.48
C ILE A 140 -1.71 -10.79 3.96
N GLY A 141 -1.76 -9.80 4.87
CA GLY A 141 -1.87 -8.40 4.50
C GLY A 141 -0.67 -7.90 3.69
N ILE A 142 0.56 -8.30 4.04
CA ILE A 142 1.75 -7.95 3.25
C ILE A 142 1.63 -8.51 1.82
N ILE A 143 1.25 -9.79 1.68
CA ILE A 143 1.09 -10.43 0.37
C ILE A 143 0.03 -9.69 -0.46
N SER A 144 -1.10 -9.36 0.16
CA SER A 144 -2.17 -8.61 -0.50
C SER A 144 -1.72 -7.21 -0.96
N ILE A 145 -0.98 -6.48 -0.11
CA ILE A 145 -0.40 -5.17 -0.47
C ILE A 145 0.60 -5.33 -1.62
N LYS A 146 1.51 -6.31 -1.56
CA LYS A 146 2.49 -6.59 -2.62
C LYS A 146 1.82 -6.84 -3.97
N ASN A 147 0.80 -7.69 -3.99
CA ASN A 147 0.08 -8.03 -5.22
C ASN A 147 -0.62 -6.80 -5.81
N ARG A 148 -1.24 -5.99 -4.95
CA ARG A 148 -1.96 -4.79 -5.38
C ARG A 148 -1.02 -3.70 -5.89
N ILE A 149 0.11 -3.45 -5.23
CA ILE A 149 1.14 -2.51 -5.72
C ILE A 149 1.73 -3.01 -7.03
N THR A 150 2.02 -4.32 -7.15
CA THR A 150 2.53 -4.89 -8.41
C THR A 150 1.58 -4.67 -9.58
N ALA A 151 0.26 -4.80 -9.34
CA ALA A 151 -0.74 -4.48 -10.36
C ALA A 151 -0.74 -2.98 -10.72
N ILE A 152 -0.72 -2.09 -9.71
CA ILE A 152 -0.64 -0.63 -9.92
C ILE A 152 0.61 -0.27 -10.74
N LEU A 153 1.77 -0.81 -10.39
CA LEU A 153 3.01 -0.53 -11.11
C LEU A 153 2.93 -1.02 -12.56
N LYS A 154 2.38 -2.21 -12.82
CA LYS A 154 2.15 -2.70 -14.19
C LYS A 154 1.22 -1.79 -14.98
N ASP A 155 0.15 -1.29 -14.36
CA ASP A 155 -0.80 -0.37 -15.01
C ASP A 155 -0.15 0.98 -15.31
N ILE A 156 0.75 1.47 -14.44
CA ILE A 156 1.54 2.69 -14.69
C ILE A 156 2.46 2.49 -15.89
N VAL A 157 3.19 1.38 -15.94
CA VAL A 157 4.10 1.06 -17.05
C VAL A 157 3.31 0.96 -18.36
N ALA A 158 2.21 0.21 -18.37
CA ALA A 158 1.37 0.07 -19.54
C ALA A 158 0.82 1.43 -20.02
N LYS A 159 0.23 2.21 -19.12
CA LYS A 159 -0.35 3.51 -19.48
C LYS A 159 0.72 4.52 -19.92
N GLY A 160 1.90 4.49 -19.31
CA GLY A 160 3.05 5.29 -19.71
C GLY A 160 3.63 4.91 -21.08
N ALA A 161 3.61 3.61 -21.43
CA ALA A 161 4.10 3.10 -22.71
C ALA A 161 3.15 3.33 -23.89
N TYR A 162 1.83 3.41 -23.66
CA TYR A 162 0.80 3.51 -24.70
C TYR A 162 0.30 4.92 -25.03
N LEU A 163 0.88 5.99 -24.46
CA LEU A 163 0.49 7.35 -24.84
C LEU A 163 1.03 7.68 -26.24
N PRO A 164 0.17 8.07 -27.20
CA PRO A 164 0.59 8.32 -28.57
C PRO A 164 1.73 9.35 -28.59
N LYS A 165 2.69 9.13 -29.49
CA LYS A 165 3.72 10.12 -29.82
C LYS A 165 2.97 11.34 -30.36
N SER A 166 2.84 12.36 -29.52
CA SER A 166 2.44 13.72 -29.91
C SER A 166 3.49 14.30 -30.83
#